data_AF-A0A3D1FAX6-F1
#
_entry.id   AF-A0A3D1FAX6-F1
#
_cell.length_a   1.000
_cell.length_b   1.000
_cell.length_c   1.000
_cell.angle_alpha   90.00
_cell.angle_beta   90.00
_cell.angle_gamma   90.00
#
_symmetry.space_group_name_H-M   'P 1'
#
loop_
_entity.id
_entity.type
_entity.pdbx_description
1 polymer ?
#
loop_
_entity_poly.entity_id
_entity_poly.type
_entity_poly.pdbx_seq_one_letter_code
_entity_poly.pdbx_strand_id
1 'polypeptide(L)' 'KSVKVTYHPENVPADEDMHELFTKCIVGTANEKQKERFKEMWQKRVRCVLFEEAKGLFTVEKLD' A
#
# COMPACT_ATOMS: atom_id res chain seq x y z
N LYS A 1 -20.65 19.72 12.74
CA LYS A 1 -19.45 19.09 13.33
C LYS A 1 -18.62 18.55 12.19
N SER A 2 -17.36 18.95 12.10
CA SER A 2 -16.44 18.54 11.04
C SER A 2 -15.29 17.75 11.64
N VAL A 3 -14.72 16.84 10.86
CA VAL A 3 -13.52 16.07 11.24
C VAL A 3 -12.49 16.15 10.13
N LYS A 4 -11.22 16.14 10.49
CA LYS A 4 -10.08 15.96 9.59
C LYS A 4 -9.57 14.54 9.73
N VAL A 5 -9.45 13.85 8.61
CA VAL A 5 -8.86 12.51 8.54
C VAL A 5 -7.52 12.62 7.81
N THR A 6 -6.44 12.14 8.42
CA THR A 6 -5.11 12.10 7.79
C THR A 6 -4.73 10.65 7.54
N TYR A 7 -4.24 10.35 6.34
CA TYR A 7 -3.72 9.04 5.96
C TYR A 7 -2.19 9.01 6.09
N HIS A 8 -1.66 7.95 6.71
CA HIS A 8 -0.24 7.75 6.99
C HIS A 8 0.31 6.53 6.23
N PRO A 9 0.53 6.63 4.90
CA PRO A 9 1.02 5.52 4.07
C PRO A 9 2.39 4.97 4.50
N GLU A 10 3.19 5.77 5.20
CA GLU A 10 4.48 5.39 5.78
C GLU A 10 4.38 4.28 6.83
N ASN A 11 3.20 4.11 7.44
CA ASN A 11 2.95 3.05 8.42
C ASN A 11 2.63 1.70 7.76
N VAL A 12 2.42 1.66 6.45
CA VAL A 12 2.23 0.42 5.70
C VAL A 12 3.60 -0.25 5.50
N PRO A 13 3.78 -1.52 5.91
CA PRO A 13 5.06 -2.21 5.74
C PRO A 13 5.57 -2.14 4.30
N ALA A 14 6.86 -1.83 4.17
CA ALA A 14 7.55 -1.85 2.89
C ALA A 14 7.91 -3.30 2.51
N ASP A 15 7.85 -3.60 1.22
CA ASP A 15 8.40 -4.82 0.62
C ASP A 15 9.52 -4.37 -0.34
N GLU A 16 10.75 -4.80 -0.10
CA GLU A 16 11.96 -4.32 -0.79
C GLU A 16 11.87 -4.51 -2.32
N ASP A 17 11.31 -5.63 -2.76
CA ASP A 17 11.17 -5.98 -4.19
C ASP A 17 10.00 -5.26 -4.88
N MET A 18 9.10 -4.63 -4.12
CA MET A 18 7.83 -4.14 -4.63
C MET A 18 8.01 -2.99 -5.62
N HIS A 19 8.97 -2.09 -5.36
CA HIS A 19 9.21 -0.94 -6.21
C HIS A 19 9.79 -1.33 -7.59
N GLU A 20 10.73 -2.27 -7.59
CA GLU A 20 11.33 -2.78 -8.83
C GLU A 20 10.30 -3.50 -9.69
N LEU A 21 9.51 -4.39 -9.07
CA LEU A 21 8.50 -5.16 -9.78
C LEU A 21 7.32 -4.31 -10.25
N PHE A 22 6.93 -3.30 -9.49
CA PHE A 22 5.97 -2.28 -9.94
C PHE A 22 6.46 -1.61 -11.22
N THR A 23 7.70 -1.11 -11.23
CA THR A 23 8.29 -0.44 -12.38
C THR A 23 8.34 -1.37 -13.60
N LYS A 24 8.80 -2.61 -13.43
CA LYS A 24 8.82 -3.62 -14.50
C LYS A 24 7.43 -3.94 -15.05
N CYS A 25 6.40 -3.98 -14.20
CA CYS A 25 5.02 -4.21 -14.63
C CYS A 25 4.47 -3.04 -15.44
N ILE A 26 4.69 -1.80 -14.99
CA ILE A 26 4.22 -0.59 -15.69
C ILE A 26 4.90 -0.39 -17.04
N VAL A 27 6.22 -0.62 -17.10
CA VAL A 27 7.01 -0.49 -18.34
C VAL A 27 6.82 -1.69 -19.28
N GLY A 28 6.14 -2.75 -18.82
CA GLY A 28 5.86 -3.93 -19.64
C GLY A 28 7.04 -4.88 -19.82
N THR A 29 8.06 -4.80 -18.97
CA THR A 29 9.27 -5.64 -19.01
C THR A 29 9.24 -6.81 -18.01
N ALA A 30 8.21 -6.87 -17.16
CA ALA A 30 8.00 -7.99 -16.25
C ALA A 30 7.62 -9.27 -17.00
N ASN A 31 8.29 -10.38 -16.70
CA ASN A 31 7.86 -11.71 -17.10
C ASN A 31 6.69 -12.22 -16.22
N GLU A 32 6.09 -13.35 -16.58
CA GLU A 32 4.92 -13.88 -15.87
C GLU A 32 5.17 -14.17 -14.39
N LYS A 33 6.36 -14.69 -14.04
CA LYS A 33 6.73 -14.95 -12.65
C LYS A 33 6.85 -13.64 -11.85
N GLN A 34 7.41 -12.61 -12.47
CA GLN A 34 7.54 -11.27 -11.88
C GLN A 34 6.17 -10.61 -11.68
N LYS A 35 5.26 -10.73 -12.66
CA LYS A 35 3.88 -10.25 -12.54
C LYS A 35 3.15 -10.94 -11.41
N GLU A 36 3.27 -12.27 -11.29
CA GLU A 36 2.60 -13.01 -10.24
C GLU A 36 3.12 -12.61 -8.85
N ARG A 37 4.44 -12.52 -8.71
CA ARG A 37 5.06 -12.04 -7.47
C ARG A 37 4.63 -10.61 -7.11
N PHE A 38 4.54 -9.74 -8.11
CA PHE A 38 4.02 -8.38 -7.91
C PHE A 38 2.57 -8.39 -7.41
N LYS A 39 1.69 -9.19 -8.02
CA LYS A 39 0.28 -9.29 -7.59
C LYS A 39 0.18 -9.74 -6.14
N GLU A 40 0.91 -10.77 -5.73
CA GLU A 40 0.91 -11.26 -4.34
C GLU A 40 1.26 -10.15 -3.35
N MET A 41 2.36 -9.43 -3.59
CA MET A 41 2.80 -8.33 -2.73
C MET A 41 1.81 -7.17 -2.74
N TRP A 42 1.28 -6.83 -3.92
CA TRP A 42 0.27 -5.78 -4.06
C TRP A 42 -0.99 -6.12 -3.26
N GLN A 43 -1.50 -7.35 -3.38
CA GLN A 43 -2.68 -7.79 -2.64
C GLN A 43 -2.45 -7.79 -1.13
N LYS A 44 -1.26 -8.19 -0.67
CA LYS A 44 -0.90 -8.09 0.75
C LYS A 44 -0.92 -6.63 1.23
N ARG A 45 -0.34 -5.71 0.46
CA ARG A 45 -0.35 -4.27 0.77
C ARG A 45 -1.77 -3.71 0.81
N VAL A 46 -2.60 -4.06 -0.17
CA VAL A 46 -4.01 -3.62 -0.22
C VAL A 46 -4.80 -4.15 0.99
N ARG A 47 -4.62 -5.41 1.37
CA ARG A 47 -5.25 -5.98 2.58
C ARG A 47 -4.83 -5.23 3.83
N CYS A 48 -3.54 -4.94 3.99
CA CYS A 48 -3.03 -4.19 5.13
C CYS A 48 -3.70 -2.81 5.27
N VAL A 49 -3.94 -2.13 4.14
CA VAL A 49 -4.63 -0.83 4.12
C VAL A 49 -6.13 -0.97 4.38
N LEU A 50 -6.82 -1.85 3.65
CA LEU A 50 -8.27 -1.99 3.72
C LEU A 50 -8.78 -2.52 5.06
N PHE A 51 -8.01 -3.41 5.69
CA PHE A 51 -8.37 -4.03 6.96
C PHE A 51 -7.62 -3.42 8.15
N GLU A 52 -6.97 -2.26 7.95
CA GLU A 52 -6.27 -1.50 8.99
C GLU A 52 -5.30 -2.36 9.83
N GLU A 53 -4.62 -3.31 9.19
CA GLU A 53 -3.66 -4.19 9.89
C GLU A 53 -2.42 -3.39 10.36
N ALA A 54 -2.16 -2.24 9.73
CA ALA A 54 -1.16 -1.27 10.17
C ALA A 54 -1.75 -0.30 11.21
N LYS A 55 -1.11 -0.24 12.38
CA LYS A 55 -1.50 0.71 13.44
C LYS A 55 -1.24 2.15 12.99
N GLY A 56 -2.16 3.05 13.33
CA GLY A 56 -2.01 4.48 13.07
C GLY A 56 -2.10 4.85 11.59
N LEU A 57 -2.73 4.00 10.77
CA LEU A 57 -2.89 4.25 9.34
C LEU A 57 -3.74 5.48 9.04
N PHE A 58 -4.72 5.76 9.91
CA PHE A 58 -5.55 6.94 9.86
C PHE A 58 -5.58 7.64 11.21
N THR A 59 -5.49 8.96 11.21
CA THR A 59 -5.74 9.80 12.40
C THR A 59 -6.96 10.66 12.15
N VAL A 60 -7.79 10.85 13.19
CA VAL A 60 -9.03 11.62 13.11
C VAL A 60 -9.02 12.73 14.16
N GLU A 61 -9.16 13.97 13.70
CA GLU A 61 -9.18 15.17 14.53
C GLU A 61 -10.55 15.85 14.40
N LYS A 62 -11.15 16.26 15.52
CA LYS A 62 -12.36 17.09 15.49
C LYS A 62 -11.96 18.53 15.17
N LEU A 63 -12.67 19.13 14.22
CA LEU A 63 -12.55 20.56 13.94
C LEU A 63 -13.67 21.29 14.68
N ASP A 64 -13.30 22.36 15.38
CA ASP A 64 -14.22 23.23 16.12
C ASP A 64 -14.94 24.22 15.21
#